data_AF-A0AAU3BN76-F1
#
_entry.id   AF-A0AAU3BN76-F1
#
_cell.length_a   1.000
_cell.length_b   1.000
_cell.length_c   1.000
_cell.angle_alpha   90.00
_cell.angle_beta   90.00
_cell.angle_gamma   90.00
#
_symmetry.space_group_name_H-M   'P 1'
#
loop_
_entity.id
_entity.type
_entity.pdbx_description
1 polymer ?
#
loop_
_entity_poly.entity_id
_entity_poly.type
_entity_poly.pdbx_seq_one_letter_code
_entity_poly.pdbx_strand_id
1 'polypeptide(L)'
;MDGGPYECPCRRLMTLETSPGFEICPEREWEDDGQDDFDADKVLGGADGLESLTEARERYAACMAESADPGSVSRGGEGAWWSAARLVIEDSGELQPRQAE
;
A
#
# COMPACT_ATOMS: atom_id res chain seq x y z
N MET A 1 21.93 9.88 -21.49
CA MET A 1 20.78 9.03 -21.19
C MET A 1 20.48 9.28 -19.73
N ASP A 2 19.70 10.33 -19.49
CA ASP A 2 19.08 10.51 -18.19
C ASP A 2 18.07 9.37 -18.05
N GLY A 3 18.11 8.65 -16.96
CA GLY A 3 17.19 7.55 -16.74
C GLY A 3 17.47 6.96 -15.40
N GLY A 4 17.15 7.72 -14.36
CA GLY A 4 17.11 7.18 -13.00
C GLY A 4 16.08 6.05 -12.92
N PRO A 5 16.01 5.37 -11.77
CA PRO A 5 15.04 4.31 -11.62
C PRO A 5 13.63 4.88 -11.82
N TYR A 6 12.89 4.31 -12.75
CA TYR A 6 11.51 4.62 -13.08
C TYR A 6 10.57 3.84 -12.18
N GLU A 7 9.40 4.43 -11.99
CA GLU A 7 8.32 3.83 -11.21
C GLU A 7 7.70 2.66 -11.98
N CYS A 8 7.67 1.47 -11.38
CA CYS A 8 6.87 0.37 -11.91
C CYS A 8 5.37 0.69 -11.74
N PRO A 9 4.57 0.71 -12.83
CA PRO A 9 3.17 1.13 -12.79
C PRO A 9 2.29 0.22 -11.91
N CYS A 10 2.71 -1.02 -11.68
CA CYS A 10 2.03 -2.00 -10.83
C CYS A 10 2.17 -1.69 -9.33
N ARG A 11 3.39 -1.37 -8.86
CA ARG A 11 3.70 -1.26 -7.41
C ARG A 11 3.99 0.16 -6.94
N ARG A 12 4.20 1.08 -7.88
CA ARG A 12 4.67 2.46 -7.65
C ARG A 12 6.02 2.54 -6.92
N LEU A 13 6.93 1.63 -7.26
CA LEU A 13 8.29 1.56 -6.71
C LEU A 13 9.32 1.82 -7.80
N MET A 14 10.40 2.53 -7.45
CA MET A 14 11.49 2.90 -8.36
C MET A 14 12.40 1.69 -8.65
N THR A 15 11.91 0.75 -9.45
CA THR A 15 12.55 -0.56 -9.68
C THR A 15 12.96 -0.80 -11.12
N LEU A 16 12.55 0.06 -12.06
CA LEU A 16 12.84 -0.12 -13.48
C LEU A 16 13.98 0.80 -13.90
N GLU A 17 14.91 0.33 -14.72
CA GLU A 17 15.94 1.18 -15.31
C GLU A 17 15.41 1.94 -16.55
N THR A 18 14.30 1.49 -17.13
CA THR A 18 13.61 2.07 -18.28
C THR A 18 12.10 2.00 -18.15
N SER A 19 11.38 3.03 -18.61
CA SER A 19 9.91 3.01 -18.69
C SER A 19 9.38 4.01 -19.74
N PRO A 20 8.54 3.58 -20.71
CA PRO A 20 8.22 2.18 -21.03
C PRO A 20 9.42 1.47 -21.67
N GLY A 21 9.50 0.15 -21.53
CA GLY A 21 10.68 -0.58 -22.03
C GLY A 21 10.56 -2.10 -22.13
N PHE A 22 9.40 -2.69 -21.83
CA PHE A 22 9.23 -4.14 -21.65
C PHE A 22 10.17 -4.70 -20.56
N GLU A 23 10.52 -3.87 -19.59
CA GLU A 23 11.37 -4.27 -18.48
C GLU A 23 10.54 -5.02 -17.46
N ILE A 24 11.04 -6.18 -17.02
CA ILE A 24 10.37 -6.99 -16.02
C ILE A 24 10.79 -6.51 -14.62
N CYS A 25 9.81 -6.09 -13.83
CA CYS A 25 10.00 -5.71 -12.43
C CYS A 25 10.56 -6.91 -11.64
N PRO A 26 11.77 -6.81 -11.06
CA PRO A 26 12.49 -7.95 -10.47
C PRO A 26 11.82 -8.56 -9.23
N GLU A 27 10.76 -7.93 -8.72
CA GLU A 27 10.15 -8.29 -7.46
C GLU A 27 8.81 -9.01 -7.59
N ARG A 28 8.11 -8.84 -8.71
CA ARG A 28 6.80 -9.45 -8.97
C ARG A 28 6.62 -9.95 -10.40
N GLU A 29 7.69 -9.89 -11.21
CA GLU A 29 7.69 -10.38 -12.58
C GLU A 29 6.66 -9.69 -13.50
N TRP A 30 6.25 -8.45 -13.16
CA TRP A 30 5.39 -7.61 -14.01
C TRP A 30 6.21 -6.94 -15.11
N GLU A 31 5.77 -6.99 -16.37
CA GLU A 31 6.41 -6.38 -17.54
C GLU A 31 5.88 -4.96 -17.79
N ASP A 32 6.80 -3.99 -17.93
CA ASP A 32 6.40 -2.63 -18.28
C ASP A 32 6.12 -2.48 -19.78
N ASP A 33 4.92 -2.91 -20.18
CA ASP A 33 4.38 -2.71 -21.53
C ASP A 33 4.03 -1.24 -21.85
N GLY A 34 4.20 -0.32 -20.90
CA GLY A 34 3.85 1.09 -21.02
C GLY A 34 2.38 1.41 -20.75
N GLN A 35 1.67 0.52 -20.05
CA GLN A 35 0.31 0.76 -19.58
C GLN A 35 0.28 1.81 -18.46
N ASP A 36 -0.76 2.63 -18.46
CA ASP A 36 -1.04 3.63 -17.44
C ASP A 36 -2.49 3.54 -16.95
N ASP A 37 -2.98 4.58 -16.25
CA ASP A 37 -4.34 4.60 -15.71
C ASP A 37 -5.44 4.58 -16.80
N PHE A 38 -5.15 5.02 -18.03
CA PHE A 38 -6.13 5.02 -19.12
C PHE A 38 -6.35 3.65 -19.76
N ASP A 39 -5.38 2.76 -19.64
CA ASP A 39 -5.45 1.42 -20.21
C ASP A 39 -5.09 0.31 -19.22
N ALA A 40 -5.23 0.61 -17.93
CA ALA A 40 -4.93 -0.32 -16.85
C ALA A 40 -5.74 -1.63 -16.91
N ASP A 41 -6.97 -1.59 -17.44
CA ASP A 41 -7.84 -2.76 -17.57
C ASP A 41 -7.57 -3.59 -18.84
N LYS A 42 -6.66 -3.15 -19.71
CA LYS A 42 -6.30 -3.92 -20.91
C LYS A 42 -5.33 -5.03 -20.53
N VAL A 43 -5.51 -6.19 -21.15
CA VAL A 43 -4.56 -7.31 -21.10
C VAL A 43 -3.72 -7.25 -22.36
N LEU A 44 -2.42 -6.96 -22.23
CA LEU A 44 -1.51 -6.84 -23.37
C LEU A 44 -0.77 -8.15 -23.69
N GLY A 45 -0.74 -9.11 -22.78
CA GLY A 45 -0.12 -10.41 -22.99
C GLY A 45 1.27 -10.47 -22.39
N GLY A 46 2.26 -10.94 -23.18
CA GLY A 46 3.66 -10.89 -22.76
C GLY A 46 3.98 -11.75 -21.53
N ALA A 47 4.88 -11.25 -20.68
CA ALA A 47 5.20 -11.89 -19.41
C ALA A 47 4.06 -11.77 -18.38
N ASP A 48 3.19 -10.77 -18.52
CA ASP A 48 2.02 -10.55 -17.67
C ASP A 48 0.87 -11.54 -17.96
N GLY A 49 0.92 -12.22 -19.09
CA GLY A 49 0.04 -13.33 -19.44
C GLY A 49 -1.39 -12.88 -19.71
N LEU A 50 -2.30 -13.14 -18.79
CA LEU A 50 -3.71 -12.73 -18.88
C LEU A 50 -4.10 -11.69 -17.82
N GLU A 51 -3.13 -11.18 -17.08
CA GLU A 51 -3.35 -10.20 -16.01
C GLU A 51 -3.32 -8.78 -16.59
N SER A 52 -4.27 -7.95 -16.20
CA SER A 52 -4.27 -6.51 -16.47
C SER A 52 -3.50 -5.73 -15.38
N LEU A 53 -3.08 -4.51 -15.69
CA LEU A 53 -2.40 -3.65 -14.71
C LEU A 53 -3.29 -3.34 -13.49
N THR A 54 -4.61 -3.24 -13.68
CA THR A 54 -5.58 -3.12 -12.59
C THR A 54 -5.52 -4.33 -11.67
N GLU A 55 -5.62 -5.55 -12.21
CA GLU A 55 -5.55 -6.78 -11.43
C GLU A 55 -4.21 -6.92 -10.69
N ALA A 56 -3.10 -6.55 -11.34
CA ALA A 56 -1.78 -6.57 -10.74
C ALA A 56 -1.67 -5.61 -9.54
N ARG A 57 -2.25 -4.41 -9.64
CA ARG A 57 -2.33 -3.42 -8.55
C ARG A 57 -3.19 -3.93 -7.40
N GLU A 58 -4.35 -4.54 -7.69
CA GLU A 58 -5.23 -5.13 -6.67
C GLU A 58 -4.53 -6.27 -5.92
N ARG A 59 -3.87 -7.17 -6.65
CA ARG A 59 -3.07 -8.25 -6.08
C ARG A 59 -1.93 -7.71 -5.21
N TYR A 60 -1.28 -6.62 -5.64
CA TYR A 60 -0.26 -5.95 -4.84
C TYR A 60 -0.84 -5.41 -3.52
N ALA A 61 -1.97 -4.71 -3.60
CA ALA A 61 -2.64 -4.13 -2.43
C ALA A 61 -3.09 -5.21 -1.43
N ALA A 62 -3.64 -6.33 -1.92
CA ALA A 62 -4.04 -7.46 -1.07
C ALA A 62 -2.84 -8.04 -0.30
N CYS A 63 -1.73 -8.31 -0.99
CA CYS A 63 -0.50 -8.82 -0.36
C CYS A 63 0.07 -7.83 0.68
N MET A 64 0.00 -6.53 0.42
CA MET A 64 0.42 -5.52 1.38
C MET A 64 -0.50 -5.47 2.61
N ALA A 65 -1.81 -5.60 2.43
CA ALA A 65 -2.77 -5.67 3.52
C ALA A 65 -2.56 -6.90 4.39
N GLU A 66 -2.24 -8.07 3.81
CA GLU A 66 -1.90 -9.28 4.57
C GLU A 66 -0.60 -9.12 5.38
N SER A 67 0.36 -8.33 4.88
CA SER A 67 1.62 -8.03 5.57
C SER A 67 1.51 -6.91 6.62
N ALA A 68 0.37 -6.21 6.66
CA ALA A 68 0.15 -5.13 7.60
C ALA A 68 -0.08 -5.73 8.99
N ASP A 69 0.90 -5.59 9.87
CA ASP A 69 0.70 -5.85 11.29
C ASP A 69 -0.10 -4.66 11.85
N PRO A 70 -1.35 -4.86 12.31
CA PRO A 70 -2.18 -3.80 12.85
C PRO A 70 -1.60 -3.19 14.14
N GLY A 71 -0.61 -3.82 14.76
CA GLY A 71 0.17 -3.26 15.88
C GLY A 71 1.40 -2.44 15.46
N SER A 72 1.71 -2.36 14.16
CA SER A 72 2.92 -1.71 13.66
C SER A 72 2.80 -0.18 13.66
N VAL A 73 3.36 0.45 14.69
CA VAL A 73 3.42 1.92 14.85
C VAL A 73 4.31 2.63 13.83
N SER A 74 5.19 1.90 13.15
CA SER A 74 6.15 2.46 12.19
C SER A 74 5.57 2.67 10.78
N ARG A 75 4.40 2.08 10.48
CA ARG A 75 3.81 2.08 9.13
C ARG A 75 2.56 2.95 8.96
N GLY A 76 2.28 3.84 9.92
CA GLY A 76 1.34 4.95 9.74
C GLY A 76 -0.12 4.55 9.46
N GLY A 77 -0.62 3.48 10.08
CA GLY A 77 -2.06 3.23 10.19
C GLY A 77 -2.73 4.16 11.21
N GLU A 78 -4.06 4.29 11.17
CA GLU A 78 -4.84 5.08 12.13
C GLU A 78 -4.38 4.75 13.56
N GLY A 79 -3.77 5.76 14.18
CA GLY A 79 -2.87 5.56 15.30
C GLY A 79 -3.56 4.87 16.46
N ALA A 80 -2.99 3.73 16.86
CA ALA A 80 -3.15 3.10 18.17
C ALA A 80 -2.74 4.02 19.35
N TRP A 81 -2.47 5.31 19.10
CA TRP A 81 -2.16 6.32 20.11
C TRP A 81 -3.42 7.00 20.66
N TRP A 82 -4.46 7.23 19.85
CA TRP A 82 -5.70 7.86 20.33
C TRP A 82 -6.64 6.86 21.01
N SER A 83 -6.77 5.65 20.46
CA SER A 83 -7.64 4.61 21.03
C SER A 83 -7.11 4.05 22.35
N ALA A 84 -5.78 3.95 22.50
CA ALA A 84 -5.16 3.58 23.77
C ALA A 84 -5.28 4.71 24.82
N ALA A 85 -5.11 5.98 24.43
CA ALA A 85 -5.26 7.10 25.35
C ALA A 85 -6.70 7.26 25.87
N ARG A 86 -7.73 6.95 25.06
CA ARG A 86 -9.13 7.02 25.47
C ARG A 86 -9.46 6.00 26.57
N LEU A 87 -8.94 4.78 26.45
CA LEU A 87 -9.09 3.74 27.48
C LEU A 87 -8.42 4.12 28.81
N VAL A 88 -7.30 4.86 28.77
CA VAL A 88 -6.62 5.36 29.99
C VAL A 88 -7.41 6.48 30.67
N ILE A 89 -8.12 7.31 29.90
CA ILE A 89 -8.98 8.38 30.43
C ILE A 89 -10.25 7.79 31.06
N GLU A 90 -10.83 6.75 30.46
CA GLU A 90 -12.06 6.10 30.93
C GLU A 90 -11.84 5.21 32.17
N ASP A 91 -10.61 4.76 32.44
CA ASP A 91 -10.22 4.01 33.65
C ASP A 91 -9.92 4.93 34.85
N SER A 92 -9.68 6.23 34.62
CA SER A 92 -9.46 7.23 35.68
C SER A 92 -10.78 7.76 36.26
N GLY A 93 -11.67 6.84 36.65
CA GLY A 93 -12.89 7.18 37.34
C GLY A 93 -12.66 7.49 38.82
N GLU A 94 -12.28 8.71 39.19
CA GLU A 94 -12.50 9.19 40.57
C GLU A 94 -12.75 10.71 40.62
N LEU A 95 -13.97 11.09 41.00
CA LEU A 95 -14.29 12.07 42.04
C LEU A 95 -15.82 12.13 42.21
N GLN A 96 -16.35 11.35 43.16
CA GLN A 96 -17.77 11.41 43.54
C GLN A 96 -18.09 12.75 44.24
N PRO A 97 -19.21 13.43 43.92
CA PRO A 97 -19.65 14.60 44.67
C PRO A 97 -20.22 14.17 46.03
N ARG A 98 -19.47 14.52 47.08
CA ARG A 98 -19.88 14.44 48.49
C ARG A 98 -21.20 15.19 48.72
N GLN A 99 -22.17 14.47 49.30
CA GLN A 99 -23.49 14.97 49.70
C GLN A 99 -23.32 16.16 50.67
N ALA A 100 -24.15 17.19 50.51
CA ALA A 100 -24.28 18.27 51.47
C ALA A 100 -25.59 18.09 52.23
N GLU A 101 -25.45 17.91 53.54
CA GLU A 101 -26.51 17.98 54.57
C GLU A 101 -26.79 19.43 54.97
#